data_AF-A0A067DKG3-F1
#
_entry.id   AF-A0A067DKG3-F1
#
_cell.length_a   1.000
_cell.length_b   1.000
_cell.length_c   1.000
_cell.angle_alpha   90.00
_cell.angle_beta   90.00
_cell.angle_gamma   90.00
#
_symmetry.space_group_name_H-M   'P 1'
#
loop_
_entity.id
_entity.type
_entity.pdbx_description
1 polymer ?
#
loop_
_entity_poly.entity_id
_entity_poly.type
_entity_poly.pdbx_seq_one_letter_code
_entity_poly.pdbx_strand_id
1 'polypeptide(L)'
;MMVRFKMYNSFGFKSLAAMLLFFILSISISYRASAETTMHTNNWAVLVCTSRFWFNYRHMANTLSLYRTVKRLGVPDERIILMLADDMACNARNKYPAQVFNNENHKLNLYGDNVEVDYHGYEVNAENFLRVLTGRHKAAVPRSKRLLSDEGSHILLYMTGHGGDEFLKFQDSEELQSHDLADAVKQMKEKRR
;
A
#
# COMPACT_ATOMS: atom_id res chain seq x y z
N MET A 1 83.86 -29.58 16.71
CA MET A 1 83.24 -28.62 15.77
C MET A 1 81.72 -28.74 15.92
N MET A 2 81.08 -27.65 16.30
CA MET A 2 79.68 -27.55 16.73
C MET A 2 78.77 -27.36 15.52
N VAL A 3 77.70 -28.14 15.38
CA VAL A 3 76.59 -27.81 14.46
C VAL A 3 75.27 -27.92 15.24
N ARG A 4 74.67 -26.76 15.52
CA ARG A 4 73.33 -26.59 16.09
C ARG A 4 72.28 -26.87 15.00
N PHE A 5 71.37 -27.81 15.22
CA PHE A 5 70.12 -27.89 14.49
C PHE A 5 69.05 -27.05 15.20
N LYS A 6 68.52 -26.01 14.53
CA LYS A 6 67.29 -25.31 14.92
C LYS A 6 66.09 -26.15 14.46
N MET A 7 65.31 -26.69 15.41
CA MET A 7 63.95 -27.16 15.14
C MET A 7 63.03 -25.95 14.96
N TYR A 8 62.53 -25.74 13.74
CA TYR A 8 61.41 -24.83 13.49
C TYR A 8 60.10 -25.54 13.83
N ASN A 9 59.52 -25.20 14.98
CA ASN A 9 58.20 -25.65 15.39
C ASN A 9 57.15 -24.63 14.90
N SER A 10 56.66 -24.76 13.65
CA SER A 10 55.66 -23.81 13.10
C SER A 10 54.35 -24.45 12.66
N PHE A 11 54.17 -25.76 12.89
CA PHE A 11 53.02 -26.50 12.35
C PHE A 11 51.73 -26.45 13.19
N GLY A 12 51.79 -26.05 14.46
CA GLY A 12 50.62 -26.04 15.36
C GLY A 12 49.76 -24.77 15.31
N PHE A 13 50.36 -23.60 15.06
CA PHE A 13 49.67 -22.31 15.24
C PHE A 13 48.75 -21.95 14.07
N LYS A 14 49.11 -22.36 12.84
CA LYS A 14 48.33 -22.08 11.63
C LYS A 14 47.02 -22.87 11.58
N SER A 15 47.03 -24.09 12.10
CA SER A 15 45.84 -24.97 12.13
C SER A 15 44.81 -24.51 13.16
N LEU A 16 45.27 -24.02 14.33
CA LEU A 16 44.37 -23.48 15.36
C LEU A 16 43.72 -22.17 14.91
N ALA A 17 44.49 -21.28 14.27
CA ALA A 17 43.98 -20.02 13.73
C ALA A 17 42.94 -20.27 12.61
N ALA A 18 43.16 -21.26 11.76
CA ALA A 18 42.19 -21.66 10.73
C ALA A 18 40.90 -22.20 11.33
N MET A 19 40.97 -23.08 12.35
CA MET A 19 39.77 -23.57 13.05
C MET A 19 39.00 -22.44 13.75
N LEU A 20 39.69 -21.48 14.38
CA LEU A 20 39.04 -20.33 15.02
C LEU A 20 38.33 -19.44 13.99
N LEU A 21 38.95 -19.24 12.82
CA LEU A 21 38.36 -18.50 11.70
C LEU A 21 37.13 -19.19 11.13
N PHE A 22 37.17 -20.51 10.94
CA PHE A 22 36.01 -21.29 10.51
C PHE A 22 34.88 -21.26 11.56
N PHE A 23 35.23 -21.31 12.85
CA PHE A 23 34.27 -21.22 13.95
C PHE A 23 33.61 -19.83 14.00
N ILE A 24 34.38 -18.74 13.90
CA ILE A 24 33.85 -17.37 13.85
C ILE A 24 33.01 -17.14 12.57
N LEU A 25 33.43 -17.68 11.43
CA LEU A 25 32.65 -17.60 10.19
C LEU A 25 31.32 -18.35 10.32
N SER A 26 31.32 -19.54 10.94
CA SER A 26 30.11 -20.31 11.20
C SER A 26 29.17 -19.63 12.21
N ILE A 27 29.71 -18.99 13.25
CA ILE A 27 28.94 -18.15 14.18
C ILE A 27 28.33 -16.95 13.44
N SER A 28 29.09 -16.32 12.54
CA SER A 28 28.61 -15.18 11.73
C SER A 28 27.50 -15.57 10.74
N ILE A 29 27.55 -16.79 10.21
CA ILE A 29 26.50 -17.35 9.34
C ILE A 29 25.25 -17.68 10.15
N SER A 30 25.40 -18.21 11.38
CA SER A 30 24.28 -18.48 12.30
C SER A 30 23.62 -17.21 12.85
N TYR A 31 24.35 -16.11 13.05
CA TYR A 31 23.74 -14.81 13.41
C TYR A 31 23.01 -14.14 12.23
N ARG A 32 23.23 -14.59 10.99
CA ARG A 32 22.40 -14.24 9.83
C ARG A 32 21.20 -15.18 9.65
N ALA A 33 20.94 -16.08 10.60
CA ALA A 33 19.65 -16.76 10.68
C ALA A 33 18.57 -15.73 11.00
N SER A 34 17.98 -15.20 9.92
CA SER A 34 16.73 -14.49 9.81
C SER A 34 16.27 -13.75 11.08
N ALA A 35 16.57 -12.45 11.14
CA ALA A 35 15.48 -11.54 11.42
C ALA A 35 14.48 -11.73 10.28
N GLU A 36 13.57 -12.71 10.40
CA GLU A 36 12.33 -12.69 9.66
C GLU A 36 11.63 -11.42 10.13
N THR A 37 11.87 -10.30 9.43
CA THR A 37 10.82 -9.32 9.32
C THR A 37 9.67 -10.11 8.75
N THR A 38 8.67 -10.43 9.58
CA THR A 38 7.40 -10.98 9.14
C THR A 38 6.85 -9.96 8.16
N MET A 39 7.23 -10.09 6.89
CA MET A 39 6.68 -9.32 5.80
C MET A 39 5.22 -9.71 5.83
N HIS A 40 4.38 -8.83 6.38
CA HIS A 40 2.94 -9.01 6.33
C HIS A 40 2.58 -9.05 4.85
N THR A 41 2.31 -10.24 4.32
CA THR A 41 2.08 -10.45 2.90
C THR A 41 0.64 -10.18 2.51
N ASN A 42 -0.26 -9.94 3.48
CA ASN A 42 -1.69 -9.73 3.26
C ASN A 42 -2.10 -8.27 3.50
N ASN A 43 -1.46 -7.35 2.78
CA ASN A 43 -1.79 -5.93 2.83
C ASN A 43 -2.82 -5.58 1.75
N TRP A 44 -3.83 -4.82 2.14
CA TRP A 44 -4.87 -4.26 1.27
C TRP A 44 -4.86 -2.73 1.38
N ALA A 45 -5.29 -2.06 0.32
CA ALA A 45 -5.53 -0.61 0.35
C ALA A 45 -6.91 -0.29 -0.19
N VAL A 46 -7.62 0.62 0.47
CA VAL A 46 -8.87 1.23 -0.02
C VAL A 46 -8.62 2.73 -0.12
N LEU A 47 -8.53 3.24 -1.34
CA LEU A 47 -8.12 4.61 -1.65
C LEU A 47 -9.25 5.36 -2.31
N VAL A 48 -9.76 6.40 -1.65
CA VAL A 48 -11.02 7.06 -2.05
C VAL A 48 -10.81 8.56 -2.25
N CYS A 49 -10.98 9.04 -3.48
CA CYS A 49 -11.21 10.45 -3.78
C CYS A 49 -12.71 10.69 -3.88
N THR A 50 -13.30 11.38 -2.89
CA THR A 50 -14.76 11.57 -2.84
C THR A 50 -15.22 12.82 -3.58
N SER A 51 -14.33 13.73 -3.97
CA SER A 51 -14.70 15.03 -4.55
C SER A 51 -14.71 15.04 -6.07
N ARG A 52 -15.58 15.90 -6.63
CA ARG A 52 -15.70 16.16 -8.06
C ARG A 52 -15.25 17.57 -8.43
N PHE A 53 -15.16 17.84 -9.73
CA PHE A 53 -14.82 19.11 -10.35
C PHE A 53 -13.36 19.54 -10.23
N TRP A 54 -12.96 20.34 -11.21
CA TRP A 54 -11.58 20.79 -11.40
C TRP A 54 -10.97 21.51 -10.19
N PHE A 55 -11.75 22.30 -9.44
CA PHE A 55 -11.22 23.01 -8.26
C PHE A 55 -10.85 22.07 -7.10
N ASN A 56 -11.22 20.79 -7.19
CA ASN A 56 -10.86 19.73 -6.25
C ASN A 56 -9.76 18.80 -6.76
N TYR A 57 -9.03 19.20 -7.81
CA TYR A 57 -7.94 18.44 -8.43
C TYR A 57 -6.98 17.79 -7.41
N ARG A 58 -6.66 18.51 -6.34
CA ARG A 58 -5.76 18.05 -5.26
C ARG A 58 -6.21 16.73 -4.62
N HIS A 59 -7.51 16.47 -4.48
CA HIS A 59 -8.01 15.25 -3.86
C HIS A 59 -7.67 14.03 -4.73
N MET A 60 -7.89 14.13 -6.05
CA MET A 60 -7.49 13.07 -6.98
C MET A 60 -5.96 12.90 -7.01
N ALA A 61 -5.21 14.00 -7.10
CA ALA A 61 -3.74 13.94 -7.13
C ALA A 61 -3.17 13.28 -5.86
N ASN A 62 -3.76 13.54 -4.69
CA ASN A 62 -3.38 12.88 -3.44
C ASN A 62 -3.68 11.37 -3.47
N THR A 63 -4.88 10.98 -3.90
CA THR A 63 -5.26 9.56 -4.01
C THR A 63 -4.35 8.81 -4.98
N LEU A 64 -4.06 9.36 -6.16
CA LEU A 64 -3.14 8.75 -7.12
C LEU A 64 -1.70 8.70 -6.61
N SER A 65 -1.27 9.70 -5.82
CA SER A 65 0.05 9.68 -5.17
C SER A 65 0.17 8.51 -4.20
N LEU A 66 -0.89 8.23 -3.41
CA LEU A 66 -0.92 7.09 -2.51
C LEU A 66 -1.01 5.77 -3.27
N TYR A 67 -1.84 5.69 -4.32
CA TYR A 67 -1.95 4.51 -5.18
C TYR A 67 -0.57 4.09 -5.74
N ARG A 68 0.18 5.03 -6.30
CA ARG A 68 1.55 4.76 -6.77
C ARG A 68 2.49 4.35 -5.66
N THR A 69 2.33 4.93 -4.47
CA THR A 69 3.17 4.62 -3.31
C THR A 69 2.93 3.19 -2.83
N VAL A 70 1.67 2.77 -2.65
CA VAL A 70 1.35 1.41 -2.20
C VAL A 70 1.76 0.36 -3.24
N LYS A 71 1.60 0.66 -4.55
CA LYS A 71 2.09 -0.22 -5.62
C LYS A 71 3.61 -0.35 -5.59
N ARG A 72 4.34 0.76 -5.44
CA ARG A 72 5.80 0.75 -5.34
C ARG A 72 6.29 -0.01 -4.10
N LEU A 73 5.50 -0.05 -3.03
CA LEU A 73 5.78 -0.82 -1.81
C LEU A 73 5.34 -2.29 -1.92
N GLY A 74 4.83 -2.74 -3.08
CA GLY A 74 4.56 -4.14 -3.37
C GLY A 74 3.11 -4.59 -3.16
N VAL A 75 2.17 -3.68 -2.93
CA VAL A 75 0.74 -4.04 -2.92
C VAL A 75 0.26 -4.20 -4.37
N PRO A 76 -0.20 -5.39 -4.80
CA PRO A 76 -0.68 -5.61 -6.17
C PRO A 76 -2.07 -4.98 -6.38
N ASP A 77 -2.42 -4.70 -7.64
CA ASP A 77 -3.70 -4.06 -8.00
C ASP A 77 -4.92 -4.84 -7.51
N GLU A 78 -4.87 -6.17 -7.55
CA GLU A 78 -5.93 -7.04 -7.01
C GLU A 78 -6.22 -6.84 -5.51
N ARG A 79 -5.37 -6.09 -4.79
CA ARG A 79 -5.51 -5.74 -3.37
C ARG A 79 -5.62 -4.24 -3.12
N ILE A 80 -5.81 -3.45 -4.16
CA ILE A 80 -6.04 -2.01 -4.06
C ILE A 80 -7.42 -1.74 -4.63
N ILE A 81 -8.34 -1.25 -3.79
CA ILE A 81 -9.61 -0.71 -4.25
C ILE A 81 -9.43 0.78 -4.47
N LEU A 82 -9.44 1.23 -5.72
CA LEU A 82 -9.32 2.64 -6.09
C LEU A 82 -10.68 3.23 -6.50
N MET A 83 -11.11 4.27 -5.80
CA MET A 83 -12.35 4.99 -6.06
C MET A 83 -12.06 6.45 -6.43
N LEU A 84 -12.40 6.88 -7.65
CA LEU A 84 -12.22 8.24 -8.14
C LEU A 84 -13.57 8.85 -8.57
N ALA A 85 -14.07 9.82 -7.81
CA ALA A 85 -15.39 10.43 -8.06
C ALA A 85 -15.48 11.28 -9.35
N ASP A 86 -14.35 11.60 -9.97
CA ASP A 86 -14.27 12.34 -11.24
C ASP A 86 -13.05 11.87 -12.02
N ASP A 87 -12.80 12.42 -13.20
CA ASP A 87 -11.58 12.19 -13.99
C ASP A 87 -10.90 13.52 -14.35
N MET A 88 -9.85 13.87 -13.60
CA MET A 88 -9.07 15.09 -13.86
C MET A 88 -8.14 14.94 -15.06
N ALA A 89 -7.77 13.72 -15.44
CA ALA A 89 -6.91 13.45 -16.59
C ALA A 89 -7.64 13.75 -17.90
N CYS A 90 -8.96 13.50 -17.94
CA CYS A 90 -9.84 13.78 -19.08
C CYS A 90 -10.58 15.12 -19.00
N ASN A 91 -10.34 15.93 -17.97
CA ASN A 91 -11.06 17.20 -17.80
C ASN A 91 -10.66 18.24 -18.86
N ALA A 92 -11.63 18.93 -19.46
CA ALA A 92 -11.36 19.96 -20.49
C ALA A 92 -10.52 21.15 -20.01
N ARG A 93 -10.44 21.38 -18.69
CA ARG A 93 -9.56 22.41 -18.10
C ARG A 93 -8.11 21.95 -17.94
N ASN A 94 -7.84 20.66 -18.12
CA ASN A 94 -6.50 20.11 -17.99
C ASN A 94 -5.66 20.46 -19.23
N LYS A 95 -4.60 21.24 -19.02
CA LYS A 95 -3.65 21.61 -20.08
C LYS A 95 -2.75 20.43 -20.52
N TYR A 96 -2.73 19.35 -19.74
CA TYR A 96 -1.93 18.15 -19.99
C TYR A 96 -2.85 16.92 -20.07
N PRO A 97 -3.46 16.66 -21.25
CA PRO A 97 -4.39 15.55 -21.41
C PRO A 97 -3.81 14.21 -20.97
N ALA A 98 -4.61 13.39 -20.29
CA ALA A 98 -4.23 12.08 -19.73
C ALA A 98 -3.11 12.14 -18.66
N GLN A 99 -2.84 13.33 -18.08
CA GLN A 99 -1.81 13.50 -17.06
C GLN A 99 -2.35 14.17 -15.80
N VAL A 100 -1.89 13.69 -14.64
CA VAL A 100 -2.20 14.27 -13.33
C VAL A 100 -0.90 14.45 -12.56
N PHE A 101 -0.71 15.59 -11.89
CA PHE A 101 0.52 15.92 -11.17
C PHE A 101 0.22 16.36 -9.74
N ASN A 102 1.10 16.05 -8.78
CA ASN A 102 1.01 16.58 -7.41
C ASN A 102 2.02 17.70 -7.13
N ASN A 103 2.75 18.15 -8.15
CA ASN A 103 3.76 19.21 -8.02
C ASN A 103 3.81 20.07 -9.28
N GLU A 104 4.20 21.33 -9.09
CA GLU A 104 4.28 22.34 -10.15
C GLU A 104 5.31 22.01 -11.23
N ASN A 105 6.37 21.30 -10.87
CA ASN A 105 7.44 20.92 -11.80
C ASN A 105 7.06 19.74 -12.72
N HIS A 106 5.85 19.18 -12.56
CA HIS A 106 5.31 18.08 -13.38
C HIS A 106 6.25 16.88 -13.51
N LYS A 107 7.07 16.59 -12.48
CA LYS A 107 8.13 15.56 -12.56
C LYS A 107 7.61 14.13 -12.69
N LEU A 108 6.37 13.88 -12.29
CA LEU A 108 5.79 12.54 -12.24
C LEU A 108 4.31 12.61 -12.63
N ASN A 109 3.97 12.03 -13.79
CA ASN A 109 2.58 11.77 -14.14
C ASN A 109 2.03 10.68 -13.20
N LEU A 110 1.03 11.05 -12.41
CA LEU A 110 0.39 10.19 -11.44
C LEU A 110 -0.63 9.24 -12.07
N TYR A 111 -1.29 9.66 -13.15
CA TYR A 111 -2.27 8.86 -13.87
C TYR A 111 -1.52 7.75 -14.64
N GLY A 112 -0.70 8.12 -15.64
CA GLY A 112 0.09 7.15 -16.42
C GLY A 112 -0.73 5.98 -16.97
N ASP A 113 -0.05 4.91 -17.40
CA ASP A 113 -0.71 3.79 -18.11
C ASP A 113 -1.19 2.65 -17.18
N ASN A 114 -0.84 2.70 -15.90
CA ASN A 114 -0.97 1.56 -14.97
C ASN A 114 -1.88 1.88 -13.76
N VAL A 115 -2.87 2.75 -13.93
CA VAL A 115 -3.88 3.03 -12.90
C VAL A 115 -5.13 2.22 -13.21
N GLU A 116 -5.48 1.31 -12.30
CA GLU A 116 -6.72 0.54 -12.34
C GLU A 116 -7.74 1.23 -11.42
N VAL A 117 -8.83 1.74 -12.01
CA VAL A 117 -9.90 2.42 -11.27
C VAL A 117 -11.09 1.45 -11.11
N ASP A 118 -11.39 1.05 -9.88
CA ASP A 118 -12.46 0.09 -9.59
C ASP A 118 -13.83 0.74 -9.55
N TYR A 119 -13.91 1.95 -8.99
CA TYR A 119 -15.15 2.73 -8.92
C TYR A 119 -14.89 4.11 -9.51
N HIS A 120 -15.62 4.47 -10.55
CA HIS A 120 -15.43 5.74 -11.25
C HIS A 120 -16.71 6.56 -11.27
N GLY A 121 -16.57 7.89 -11.17
CA GLY A 121 -17.68 8.82 -11.30
C GLY A 121 -18.82 8.54 -10.31
N TYR A 122 -20.02 8.29 -10.84
CA TYR A 122 -21.23 8.05 -10.03
C TYR A 122 -21.19 6.77 -9.19
N GLU A 123 -20.30 5.83 -9.49
CA GLU A 123 -20.12 4.64 -8.65
C GLU A 123 -19.44 4.97 -7.32
N VAL A 124 -18.80 6.13 -7.19
CA VAL A 124 -18.15 6.60 -5.96
C VAL A 124 -19.19 7.32 -5.09
N ASN A 125 -19.98 6.53 -4.38
CA ASN A 125 -21.02 6.98 -3.46
C ASN A 125 -20.83 6.31 -2.09
N ALA A 126 -21.50 6.84 -1.06
CA ALA A 126 -21.33 6.36 0.30
C ALA A 126 -21.77 4.89 0.45
N GLU A 127 -22.84 4.50 -0.25
CA GLU A 127 -23.38 3.14 -0.23
C GLU A 127 -22.36 2.10 -0.74
N ASN A 128 -21.77 2.33 -1.91
CA ASN A 128 -20.78 1.42 -2.49
C ASN A 128 -19.52 1.34 -1.64
N PHE A 129 -19.06 2.46 -1.07
CA PHE A 129 -17.95 2.49 -0.13
C PHE A 129 -18.22 1.59 1.09
N LEU A 130 -19.38 1.74 1.73
CA LEU A 130 -19.78 0.90 2.87
C LEU A 130 -19.95 -0.57 2.48
N ARG A 131 -20.42 -0.87 1.26
CA ARG A 131 -20.49 -2.26 0.75
C ARG A 131 -19.11 -2.89 0.62
N VAL A 132 -18.12 -2.14 0.13
CA VAL A 132 -16.73 -2.59 0.04
C VAL A 132 -16.22 -2.98 1.43
N LEU A 133 -16.34 -2.09 2.42
CA LEU A 133 -15.88 -2.38 3.79
C LEU A 133 -16.61 -3.57 4.42
N THR A 134 -17.94 -3.62 4.30
CA THR A 134 -18.75 -4.65 4.96
C THR A 134 -18.78 -6.00 4.21
N GLY A 135 -18.24 -6.04 2.98
CA GLY A 135 -18.29 -7.18 2.06
C GLY A 135 -19.69 -7.54 1.56
N ARG A 136 -20.66 -6.61 1.66
CA ARG A 136 -22.06 -6.86 1.29
C ARG A 136 -22.30 -6.55 -0.19
N HIS A 137 -21.84 -7.44 -1.05
CA HIS A 137 -21.96 -7.29 -2.50
C HIS A 137 -23.03 -8.22 -3.10
N LYS A 138 -23.71 -7.78 -4.18
CA LYS A 138 -24.52 -8.65 -5.02
C LYS A 138 -23.61 -9.65 -5.75
N ALA A 139 -24.13 -10.83 -6.08
CA ALA A 139 -23.37 -11.89 -6.76
C ALA A 139 -22.68 -11.44 -8.06
N ALA A 140 -23.31 -10.52 -8.80
CA ALA A 140 -22.81 -9.99 -10.06
C ALA A 140 -21.65 -8.98 -9.94
N VAL A 141 -21.34 -8.46 -8.75
CA VAL A 141 -20.24 -7.49 -8.57
C VAL A 141 -18.90 -8.20 -8.88
N PRO A 142 -18.04 -7.71 -9.78
CA PRO A 142 -16.79 -8.38 -10.11
C PRO A 142 -15.83 -8.47 -8.91
N ARG A 143 -14.89 -9.42 -8.96
CA ARG A 143 -13.92 -9.66 -7.86
C ARG A 143 -13.05 -8.43 -7.58
N SER A 144 -12.61 -7.72 -8.62
CA SER A 144 -11.79 -6.50 -8.50
C SER A 144 -12.45 -5.40 -7.66
N LYS A 145 -13.78 -5.32 -7.68
CA LYS A 145 -14.55 -4.34 -6.90
C LYS A 145 -14.84 -4.78 -5.46
N ARG A 146 -14.23 -5.86 -4.96
CA ARG A 146 -14.51 -6.42 -3.62
C ARG A 146 -13.25 -6.41 -2.76
N LEU A 147 -13.36 -5.87 -1.54
CA LEU A 147 -12.34 -6.04 -0.51
C LEU A 147 -12.45 -7.47 0.03
N LEU A 148 -11.50 -8.34 -0.30
CA LEU A 148 -11.50 -9.76 0.08
C LEU A 148 -10.55 -10.04 1.26
N SER A 149 -10.58 -9.16 2.25
CA SER A 149 -9.82 -9.31 3.49
C SER A 149 -10.39 -10.39 4.42
N ASP A 150 -9.54 -10.81 5.35
CA ASP A 150 -9.72 -11.85 6.38
C ASP A 150 -8.98 -11.47 7.67
N GLU A 151 -8.96 -12.38 8.66
CA GLU A 151 -8.41 -12.12 9.99
C GLU A 151 -6.90 -11.85 10.02
N GLY A 152 -6.18 -12.21 8.95
CA GLY A 152 -4.75 -11.95 8.80
C GLY A 152 -4.44 -10.72 7.92
N SER A 153 -5.47 -9.99 7.48
CA SER A 153 -5.32 -8.86 6.57
C SER A 153 -4.98 -7.56 7.30
N HIS A 154 -4.10 -6.75 6.69
CA HIS A 154 -3.83 -5.38 7.12
C HIS A 154 -4.37 -4.40 6.08
N ILE A 155 -5.28 -3.52 6.49
CA ILE A 155 -5.99 -2.65 5.56
C ILE A 155 -5.58 -1.20 5.79
N LEU A 156 -5.02 -0.58 4.75
CA LEU A 156 -4.86 0.87 4.68
C LEU A 156 -6.13 1.50 4.08
N LEU A 157 -6.91 2.19 4.90
CA LEU A 157 -8.02 3.01 4.43
C LEU A 157 -7.54 4.46 4.32
N TYR A 158 -7.58 5.02 3.10
CA TYR A 158 -7.30 6.43 2.84
C TYR A 158 -8.46 7.08 2.11
N MET A 159 -8.93 8.20 2.64
CA MET A 159 -10.02 8.97 2.07
C MET A 159 -9.61 10.44 2.00
N THR A 160 -9.91 11.09 0.88
CA THR A 160 -9.69 12.52 0.71
C THR A 160 -10.87 13.17 0.00
N GLY A 161 -11.29 14.30 0.54
CA GLY A 161 -12.44 15.06 0.09
C GLY A 161 -12.74 16.21 1.03
N HIS A 162 -13.93 16.80 0.88
CA HIS A 162 -14.44 17.80 1.81
C HIS A 162 -15.19 17.12 2.94
N GLY A 163 -14.99 17.59 4.17
CA GLY A 163 -15.72 17.14 5.33
C GLY A 163 -16.18 18.31 6.19
N GLY A 164 -17.00 17.99 7.18
CA GLY A 164 -17.42 18.92 8.21
C GLY A 164 -17.45 18.21 9.56
N ASP A 165 -18.21 18.75 10.50
CA ASP A 165 -18.41 18.10 11.79
C ASP A 165 -19.12 16.77 11.58
N GLU A 166 -18.48 15.68 11.99
CA GLU A 166 -19.02 14.31 11.92
C GLU A 166 -19.36 13.75 10.52
N PHE A 167 -18.97 14.38 9.41
CA PHE A 167 -19.20 13.82 8.08
C PHE A 167 -18.08 14.06 7.06
N LEU A 168 -18.01 13.20 6.05
CA LEU A 168 -17.24 13.39 4.83
C LEU A 168 -18.18 13.39 3.62
N LYS A 169 -18.12 14.42 2.78
CA LYS A 169 -18.95 14.50 1.57
C LYS A 169 -18.50 13.49 0.52
N PHE A 170 -19.48 12.79 -0.05
CA PHE A 170 -19.35 12.03 -1.27
C PHE A 170 -19.99 12.83 -2.41
N GLN A 171 -19.13 13.21 -3.35
CA GLN A 171 -19.47 14.11 -4.45
C GLN A 171 -20.02 15.43 -3.88
N ASP A 172 -21.15 15.92 -4.41
CA ASP A 172 -21.75 17.20 -4.00
C ASP A 172 -23.06 17.06 -3.22
N SER A 173 -23.60 15.84 -3.10
CA SER A 173 -24.96 15.61 -2.60
C SER A 173 -25.07 14.61 -1.46
N GLU A 174 -24.09 13.71 -1.32
CA GLU A 174 -24.12 12.65 -0.30
C GLU A 174 -23.09 12.91 0.78
N GLU A 175 -23.34 12.34 1.95
CA GLU A 175 -22.46 12.44 3.11
C GLU A 175 -22.31 11.06 3.73
N LEU A 176 -21.07 10.68 4.02
CA LEU A 176 -20.74 9.56 4.90
C LEU A 176 -20.63 10.11 6.32
N GLN A 177 -21.52 9.67 7.20
CA GLN A 177 -21.49 10.09 8.59
C GLN A 177 -20.44 9.30 9.39
N SER A 178 -19.95 9.90 10.47
CA SER A 178 -18.96 9.29 11.37
C SER A 178 -19.46 7.97 11.96
N HIS A 179 -20.74 7.89 12.31
CA HIS A 179 -21.37 6.70 12.85
C HIS A 179 -21.48 5.57 11.83
N ASP A 180 -21.78 5.88 10.56
CA ASP A 180 -21.83 4.88 9.48
C ASP A 180 -20.47 4.21 9.28
N LEU A 181 -19.40 5.01 9.27
CA LEU A 181 -18.03 4.51 9.16
C LEU A 181 -17.64 3.67 10.38
N ALA A 182 -17.97 4.15 11.59
CA ALA A 182 -17.70 3.43 12.83
C ALA A 182 -18.40 2.05 12.86
N ASP A 183 -19.67 2.01 12.44
CA ASP A 183 -20.45 0.78 12.35
C ASP A 183 -19.92 -0.18 11.28
N ALA A 184 -19.45 0.33 10.14
CA ALA A 184 -18.80 -0.49 9.12
C ALA A 184 -17.52 -1.16 9.64
N VAL A 185 -16.65 -0.39 10.31
CA VAL A 185 -15.41 -0.91 10.92
C VAL A 185 -15.73 -1.92 12.03
N LYS A 186 -16.76 -1.66 12.85
CA LYS A 186 -17.23 -2.61 13.85
C LYS A 186 -17.67 -3.93 13.22
N GLN A 187 -18.43 -3.88 12.14
CA GLN A 187 -18.86 -5.08 11.41
C GLN A 187 -17.69 -5.84 10.77
N MET A 188 -16.66 -5.14 10.26
CA MET A 188 -15.45 -5.78 9.76
C MET A 188 -14.77 -6.60 10.87
N LYS A 189 -14.61 -6.01 12.05
CA LYS A 189 -14.07 -6.68 13.24
C LYS A 189 -14.89 -7.89 13.66
N GLU A 190 -16.22 -7.78 13.75
CA GLU A 190 -17.12 -8.87 14.13
C GLU A 190 -17.04 -10.05 13.15
N LYS A 191 -16.81 -9.77 11.86
CA LYS A 191 -16.64 -10.79 10.82
C LYS A 191 -15.20 -11.30 10.68
N ARG A 192 -14.25 -10.75 11.44
CA ARG A 192 -12.80 -11.02 11.35
C ARG A 192 -12.25 -10.79 9.94
N ARG A 193 -12.44 -9.57 9.43
CA ARG A 193 -12.00 -9.15 8.09
C ARG A 193 -11.40 -7.76 8.12
#